data_AF-A0AA38LMS6-F1
#
_entry.id   AF-A0AA38LMS6-F1
#
_cell.length_a   1.000
_cell.length_b   1.000
_cell.length_c   1.000
_cell.angle_alpha   90.00
_cell.angle_beta   90.00
_cell.angle_gamma   90.00
#
_symmetry.space_group_name_H-M   'P 1'
#
loop_
_entity.id
_entity.type
_entity.pdbx_description
1 polymer ?
#
loop_
_entity_poly.entity_id
_entity_poly.type
_entity_poly.pdbx_seq_one_letter_code
_entity_poly.pdbx_strand_id
1 'polypeptide(L)'
;MRPRRSPVNNAAINGGGEESVKKKGVGIKAWLLLNAYGNAQVIDAGKHAIMRRTGIPARDLRILDPLLSYPSTILGRERAIVINLEHIKAIITAQELLLLNSRDPAVAPFVVDLQRRLTRPSDIFVQQ
;
A
#
# COMPACT_ATOMS: atom_id res chain seq x y z
N MET A 1 -26.53 66.78 22.63
CA MET A 1 -27.66 66.78 21.67
C MET A 1 -27.08 66.67 20.26
N ARG A 2 -27.59 65.71 19.45
CA ARG A 2 -27.21 65.29 18.06
C ARG A 2 -25.84 64.58 17.86
N PRO A 3 -25.71 63.67 16.88
CA PRO A 3 -26.57 62.50 16.60
C PRO A 3 -25.76 61.20 16.36
N ARG A 4 -26.47 60.06 16.34
CA ARG A 4 -26.01 58.75 15.85
C ARG A 4 -25.39 58.87 14.45
N ARG A 5 -24.26 58.19 14.22
CA ARG A 5 -23.81 57.79 12.88
C ARG A 5 -23.83 56.26 12.80
N SER A 6 -24.56 55.77 11.80
CA SER A 6 -24.62 54.37 11.38
C SER A 6 -23.24 53.88 10.92
N PRO A 7 -22.97 52.55 10.93
CA PRO A 7 -21.69 52.03 10.49
C PRO A 7 -21.57 52.13 8.96
N VAL A 8 -20.42 52.62 8.49
CA VAL A 8 -20.01 52.52 7.09
C VAL A 8 -19.50 51.10 6.85
N ASN A 9 -20.11 50.44 5.87
CA ASN A 9 -19.68 49.17 5.31
C ASN A 9 -18.37 49.38 4.52
N ASN A 10 -17.27 48.80 5.00
CA ASN A 10 -16.09 48.56 4.17
C ASN A 10 -16.06 47.07 3.81
N ALA A 11 -16.54 46.76 2.61
CA ALA A 11 -16.19 45.54 1.90
C ALA A 11 -14.73 45.67 1.43
N ALA A 12 -13.84 44.88 2.04
CA ALA A 12 -12.54 44.54 1.47
C ALA A 12 -12.22 43.09 1.89
N ILE A 13 -12.54 42.12 1.03
CA ILE A 13 -11.62 41.38 0.14
C ILE A 13 -10.45 40.66 0.84
N ASN A 14 -10.49 39.33 0.70
CA ASN A 14 -9.40 38.36 0.76
C ASN A 14 -8.73 38.06 2.10
N GLY A 15 -9.08 36.89 2.62
CA GLY A 15 -8.26 36.08 3.51
C GLY A 15 -8.79 34.65 3.44
N GLY A 16 -8.39 33.92 2.41
CA GLY A 16 -8.80 32.55 2.17
C GLY A 16 -8.61 31.71 3.43
N GLY A 17 -9.72 31.22 3.98
CA GLY A 17 -9.71 30.05 4.82
C GLY A 17 -9.30 28.90 3.94
N GLU A 18 -7.99 28.69 3.79
CA GLU A 18 -7.45 27.43 3.33
C GLU A 18 -7.93 26.37 4.32
N GLU A 19 -9.00 25.70 3.89
CA GLU A 19 -9.31 24.34 4.27
C GLU A 19 -8.00 23.61 4.52
N SER A 20 -7.92 23.00 5.68
CA SER A 20 -6.80 22.15 6.03
C SER A 20 -6.72 21.02 5.00
N VAL A 21 -5.90 21.24 3.96
CA VAL A 21 -5.49 20.23 2.99
C VAL A 21 -4.64 19.24 3.76
N LYS A 22 -5.32 18.32 4.44
CA LYS A 22 -4.74 17.14 5.02
C LYS A 22 -3.92 16.49 3.90
N LYS A 23 -2.60 16.44 4.07
CA LYS A 23 -1.61 15.74 3.25
C LYS A 23 -1.98 14.25 3.08
N LYS A 24 -3.02 13.95 2.29
CA LYS A 24 -3.58 12.59 2.12
C LYS A 24 -2.78 11.71 1.16
N GLY A 25 -1.74 12.24 0.50
CA GLY A 25 -1.03 11.53 -0.58
C GLY A 25 0.34 10.90 -0.24
N VAL A 26 1.00 11.29 0.85
CA VAL A 26 2.44 10.93 1.05
C VAL A 26 2.65 9.49 1.53
N GLY A 27 1.58 8.77 1.91
CA GLY A 27 1.69 7.46 2.56
C GLY A 27 0.89 6.31 1.94
N ILE A 28 0.14 6.56 0.86
CA ILE A 28 -0.68 5.55 0.17
C ILE A 28 0.13 5.02 -1.02
N LYS A 29 0.28 3.69 -1.10
CA LYS A 29 0.96 3.00 -2.20
C LYS A 29 -0.04 2.08 -2.89
N ALA A 30 0.13 1.87 -4.20
CA ALA A 30 -0.59 0.85 -4.94
C ALA A 30 0.05 -0.51 -4.68
N TRP A 31 -0.77 -1.48 -4.26
CA TRP A 31 -0.37 -2.86 -4.00
C TRP A 31 -1.12 -3.78 -4.95
N LEU A 32 -0.41 -4.67 -5.62
CA LEU A 32 -1.04 -5.80 -6.27
C LEU A 32 -1.30 -6.87 -5.21
N LEU A 33 -2.58 -7.15 -4.99
CA LEU A 33 -3.06 -8.22 -4.16
C LEU A 33 -3.32 -9.43 -5.04
N LEU A 34 -2.69 -10.54 -4.69
CA LEU A 34 -2.90 -11.84 -5.31
C LEU A 34 -3.45 -12.82 -4.28
N ASN A 35 -4.62 -13.39 -4.54
CA ASN A 35 -5.21 -14.38 -3.64
C ASN A 35 -4.73 -15.81 -3.97
N ALA A 36 -5.07 -16.77 -3.11
CA ALA A 36 -4.71 -18.18 -3.30
C ALA A 36 -5.25 -18.82 -4.60
N TYR A 37 -6.27 -18.22 -5.23
CA TYR A 37 -6.86 -18.69 -6.48
C TYR A 37 -6.22 -18.04 -7.73
N GLY A 38 -5.18 -17.21 -7.55
CA GLY A 38 -4.51 -16.51 -8.65
C GLY A 38 -5.26 -15.25 -9.15
N ASN A 39 -6.32 -14.82 -8.48
CA ASN A 39 -6.98 -13.56 -8.80
C ASN A 39 -6.12 -12.39 -8.34
N ALA A 40 -5.92 -11.44 -9.25
CA ALA A 40 -5.10 -10.26 -9.05
C ALA A 40 -5.95 -9.00 -9.05
N GLN A 41 -5.74 -8.13 -8.06
CA GLN A 41 -6.37 -6.82 -7.99
C GLN A 41 -5.40 -5.77 -7.44
N VAL A 42 -5.47 -4.54 -7.95
CA VAL A 42 -4.68 -3.44 -7.40
C VAL A 42 -5.51 -2.73 -6.33
N ILE A 43 -4.92 -2.53 -5.16
CA ILE A 43 -5.51 -1.80 -4.05
C ILE A 43 -4.61 -0.63 -3.65
N ASP A 44 -5.22 0.50 -3.31
CA ASP A 44 -4.51 1.63 -2.72
C ASP A 44 -4.56 1.52 -1.19
N ALA A 45 -3.40 1.29 -0.59
CA ALA A 45 -3.30 1.08 0.85
C ALA A 45 -2.09 1.79 1.45
N GLY A 46 -2.34 2.46 2.57
CA GLY A 46 -1.29 3.12 3.34
C GLY A 46 -0.64 2.20 4.36
N LYS A 47 0.50 2.67 4.90
CA LYS A 47 1.30 1.96 5.92
C LYS A 47 0.47 1.30 7.02
N HIS A 48 -0.41 2.05 7.68
CA HIS A 48 -1.22 1.53 8.80
C HIS A 48 -2.24 0.48 8.37
N ALA A 49 -2.79 0.58 7.15
CA ALA A 49 -3.71 -0.42 6.63
C ALA A 49 -3.00 -1.75 6.37
N ILE A 50 -1.80 -1.69 5.76
CA ILE A 50 -0.97 -2.87 5.52
C ILE A 50 -0.54 -3.51 6.84
N MET A 51 -0.08 -2.72 7.82
CA MET A 51 0.31 -3.24 9.14
C MET A 51 -0.84 -3.97 9.84
N ARG A 52 -2.05 -3.40 9.83
CA ARG A 52 -3.22 -4.07 10.43
C ARG A 52 -3.60 -5.34 9.68
N ARG A 53 -3.48 -5.33 8.35
CA ARG A 53 -3.86 -6.44 7.48
C ARG A 53 -2.92 -7.63 7.61
N THR A 54 -1.61 -7.39 7.66
CA THR A 54 -0.59 -8.44 7.65
C THR A 54 -0.05 -8.78 9.04
N GLY A 55 -0.28 -7.91 10.02
CA GLY A 55 0.24 -8.07 11.39
C GLY A 55 1.74 -7.77 11.52
N ILE A 56 2.42 -7.30 10.46
CA ILE A 56 3.85 -7.00 10.54
C ILE A 56 4.11 -5.66 11.26
N PRO A 57 5.18 -5.56 12.06
CA PRO A 57 5.56 -4.31 12.69
C PRO A 57 6.07 -3.29 11.66
N ALA A 58 5.99 -2.00 12.02
CA ALA A 58 6.40 -0.90 11.16
C ALA A 58 7.85 -0.97 10.67
N ARG A 59 8.74 -1.60 11.45
CA ARG A 59 10.16 -1.82 11.12
C ARG A 59 10.31 -2.72 9.89
N ASP A 60 9.51 -3.76 9.78
CA ASP A 60 9.65 -4.73 8.70
C ASP A 60 9.08 -4.18 7.41
N LEU A 61 7.95 -3.47 7.51
CA LEU A 61 7.36 -2.79 6.36
C LEU A 61 8.30 -1.71 5.77
N ARG A 62 9.15 -1.08 6.60
CA ARG A 62 10.14 -0.11 6.13
C ARG A 62 11.21 -0.73 5.23
N ILE A 63 11.46 -2.04 5.33
CA ILE A 63 12.43 -2.73 4.47
C ILE A 63 12.00 -2.68 3.00
N LEU A 64 10.68 -2.59 2.76
CA LEU A 64 10.11 -2.46 1.42
C LEU A 64 10.07 -1.01 0.92
N ASP A 65 10.53 -0.03 1.69
CA ASP A 65 10.47 1.37 1.29
C ASP A 65 11.47 1.66 0.15
N PRO A 66 11.04 2.06 -1.06
CA PRO A 66 11.96 2.35 -2.16
C PRO A 66 12.90 3.53 -1.89
N LEU A 67 12.58 4.40 -0.92
CA LEU A 67 13.45 5.51 -0.54
C LEU A 67 14.60 5.10 0.38
N LEU A 68 14.63 3.84 0.82
CA LEU A 68 15.65 3.31 1.71
C LEU A 68 16.38 2.15 1.02
N SER A 69 17.71 2.19 1.04
CA SER A 69 18.53 1.10 0.54
C SER A 69 18.65 0.02 1.61
N TYR A 70 17.95 -1.10 1.39
CA TYR A 70 18.09 -2.31 2.18
C TYR A 70 18.67 -3.44 1.33
N PRO A 71 19.50 -4.32 1.90
CA PRO A 71 19.98 -5.50 1.18
C PRO A 71 18.82 -6.46 0.86
N SER A 72 19.07 -7.41 -0.04
CA SER A 72 18.13 -8.50 -0.29
C SER A 72 17.87 -9.28 1.01
N THR A 73 16.62 -9.47 1.39
CA THR A 73 16.23 -10.10 2.65
C THR A 73 14.90 -10.81 2.54
N ILE A 74 14.81 -11.99 3.15
CA ILE A 74 13.56 -12.71 3.42
C ILE A 74 13.41 -12.81 4.93
N LEU A 75 12.33 -12.24 5.48
CA LEU A 75 12.05 -12.28 6.91
C LEU A 75 10.83 -13.14 7.19
N GLY A 76 11.04 -14.18 8.01
CA GLY A 76 9.94 -14.91 8.63
C GLY A 76 9.35 -14.13 9.79
N ARG A 77 8.03 -13.98 9.81
CA ARG A 77 7.23 -13.50 10.94
C ARG A 77 6.13 -14.50 11.24
N GLU A 78 5.53 -14.37 12.41
CA GLU A 78 4.49 -15.28 12.89
C GLU A 78 3.33 -15.45 11.89
N ARG A 79 2.92 -14.37 11.23
CA ARG A 79 1.74 -14.34 10.33
C ARG A 79 2.06 -13.93 8.90
N ALA A 80 3.34 -13.71 8.57
CA ALA A 80 3.72 -13.21 7.27
C ALA A 80 5.18 -13.53 6.92
N ILE A 81 5.49 -13.55 5.63
CA ILE A 81 6.85 -13.55 5.09
C ILE A 81 7.04 -12.23 4.37
N VAL A 82 8.07 -11.46 4.76
CA VAL A 82 8.42 -10.20 4.11
C VAL A 82 9.60 -10.44 3.16
N ILE A 83 9.47 -10.01 1.91
CA ILE A 83 10.43 -10.26 0.84
C ILE A 83 10.88 -8.92 0.27
N ASN A 84 12.18 -8.63 0.38
CA ASN A 84 12.85 -7.54 -0.32
C ASN A 84 13.95 -8.16 -1.18
N LEU A 85 13.72 -8.31 -2.47
CA LEU A 85 14.72 -8.73 -3.46
C LEU A 85 14.82 -7.62 -4.53
N GLU A 86 15.74 -7.78 -5.47
CA GLU A 86 16.07 -6.79 -6.51
C GLU A 86 14.85 -6.03 -7.07
N HIS A 87 13.91 -6.75 -7.69
CA HIS A 87 12.66 -6.18 -8.20
C HIS A 87 11.42 -6.58 -7.38
N ILE A 88 11.54 -7.62 -6.54
CA ILE A 88 10.39 -8.22 -5.86
C ILE A 88 10.31 -7.70 -4.42
N LYS A 89 9.33 -6.83 -4.17
CA LYS A 89 9.00 -6.30 -2.85
C LYS A 89 7.61 -6.76 -2.45
N ALA A 90 7.53 -7.76 -1.59
CA ALA A 90 6.28 -8.44 -1.29
C ALA A 90 6.10 -8.76 0.20
N ILE A 91 4.83 -8.94 0.58
CA ILE A 91 4.43 -9.53 1.84
C ILE A 91 3.52 -10.71 1.50
N ILE A 92 3.88 -11.90 1.96
CA ILE A 92 3.08 -13.12 1.81
C ILE A 92 2.41 -13.38 3.15
N THR A 93 1.09 -13.52 3.12
CA THR A 93 0.29 -13.99 4.25
C THR A 93 -0.31 -15.36 3.90
N ALA A 94 -1.00 -15.98 4.85
CA ALA A 94 -1.68 -17.26 4.59
C ALA A 94 -2.83 -17.16 3.58
N GLN A 95 -3.37 -15.96 3.33
CA GLN A 95 -4.55 -15.76 2.47
C GLN A 95 -4.20 -15.12 1.13
N GLU A 96 -3.16 -14.28 1.12
CA GLU A 96 -2.86 -13.42 -0.01
C GLU A 96 -1.42 -12.93 0.00
N LEU A 97 -0.96 -12.55 -1.18
CA LEU A 97 0.30 -11.88 -1.42
C LEU A 97 0.02 -10.41 -1.75
N LEU A 98 0.80 -9.51 -1.16
CA LEU A 98 0.79 -8.08 -1.42
C LEU A 98 2.12 -7.69 -2.06
N LEU A 99 2.11 -7.24 -3.30
CA LEU A 99 3.28 -6.90 -4.10
C LEU A 99 3.30 -5.40 -4.40
N LEU A 100 4.43 -4.75 -4.17
CA LEU A 100 4.68 -3.39 -4.61
C LEU A 100 5.18 -3.35 -6.05
N ASN A 101 5.01 -2.20 -6.70
CA ASN A 101 5.57 -1.90 -8.02
C ASN A 101 5.21 -2.93 -9.11
N SER A 102 4.00 -3.49 -9.08
CA SER A 102 3.54 -4.47 -10.08
C SER A 102 3.49 -3.96 -11.53
N ARG A 103 3.63 -2.64 -11.73
CA ARG A 103 3.72 -1.99 -13.05
C ARG A 103 5.13 -2.01 -13.63
N ASP A 104 6.13 -2.39 -12.84
CA ASP A 104 7.50 -2.56 -13.30
C ASP A 104 7.57 -3.75 -14.29
N PRO A 105 8.06 -3.55 -15.52
CA PRO A 105 8.24 -4.63 -16.49
C PRO A 105 9.07 -5.81 -15.96
N ALA A 106 10.02 -5.57 -15.06
CA ALA A 106 10.83 -6.62 -14.44
C ALA A 106 10.01 -7.53 -13.51
N VAL A 107 8.87 -7.04 -13.00
CA VAL A 107 7.99 -7.76 -12.07
C VAL A 107 6.89 -8.52 -12.81
N ALA A 108 6.51 -8.07 -14.01
CA ALA A 108 5.41 -8.66 -14.77
C ALA A 108 5.55 -10.18 -15.03
N PRO A 109 6.73 -10.71 -15.45
CA PRO A 109 6.91 -12.15 -15.63
C PRO A 109 6.67 -12.95 -14.35
N PHE A 110 7.15 -12.44 -13.22
CA PHE A 110 6.94 -13.06 -11.91
C PHE A 110 5.45 -13.18 -11.56
N VAL A 111 4.66 -12.12 -11.80
CA VAL A 111 3.22 -12.14 -11.52
C VAL A 111 2.51 -13.19 -12.38
N VAL A 112 2.80 -13.24 -13.68
CA VAL A 112 2.19 -14.20 -14.61
C VAL A 112 2.51 -15.64 -14.22
N ASP A 113 3.77 -15.92 -13.90
CA ASP A 113 4.19 -17.26 -13.49
C ASP A 113 3.60 -17.67 -12.15
N LEU A 114 3.49 -16.73 -11.21
CA LEU A 114 2.88 -16.98 -9.92
C LEU A 114 1.38 -17.26 -10.06
N GLN A 115 0.66 -16.47 -10.86
CA GLN A 115 -0.76 -16.73 -11.18
C GLN A 115 -0.95 -18.12 -11.77
N ARG A 116 -0.15 -18.48 -12.78
CA ARG A 116 -0.20 -19.81 -13.41
C ARG A 116 0.08 -20.93 -12.41
N ARG A 117 0.96 -20.71 -11.43
CA ARG A 117 1.26 -21.69 -10.38
C ARG A 117 0.10 -21.85 -9.40
N LEU A 118 -0.61 -20.78 -9.07
CA LEU A 118 -1.75 -20.80 -8.15
C LEU A 118 -3.04 -21.32 -8.79
N THR A 119 -3.25 -21.07 -10.08
CA THR A 119 -4.44 -21.53 -10.82
C THR A 119 -4.33 -22.97 -11.28
N ARG A 120 -3.13 -23.55 -11.27
CA ARG A 120 -2.97 -24.98 -11.48
C ARG A 120 -3.44 -25.67 -10.21
N PRO A 121 -4.43 -26.59 -10.29
CA PRO A 121 -4.67 -27.51 -9.20
C PRO A 121 -3.33 -28.16 -8.87
N SER A 122 -2.86 -27.98 -7.66
CA SER A 122 -1.91 -28.89 -7.10
C SER A 122 -2.61 -30.27 -7.04
N ASP A 123 -2.35 -31.12 -8.02
CA ASP A 123 -2.53 -32.59 -7.96
C ASP A 123 -1.63 -33.17 -6.86
N ILE A 124 -1.80 -32.72 -5.61
CA ILE A 124 -0.93 -33.09 -4.49
C ILE A 124 -1.72 -33.50 -3.25
N PHE A 125 -3.07 -33.45 -3.26
CA PHE A 125 -3.88 -33.98 -2.13
C PHE A 125 -5.24 -34.57 -2.56
N VAL A 126 -5.29 -35.39 -3.61
CA VAL A 126 -6.39 -36.36 -3.80
C VAL A 126 -5.81 -37.76 -3.92
N GLN A 127 -5.46 -38.34 -2.77
CA GLN A 127 -5.45 -39.78 -2.53
C GLN A 127 -5.29 -40.01 -1.03
N GLN A 128 -6.44 -40.21 -0.36
CA GLN A 128 -6.63 -41.08 0.80
C GLN A 128 -7.98 -41.76 0.60
#